data_AF-U2ZUW1-F1
#
_entry.id   AF-U2ZUW1-F1
#
_cell.length_a   1.000
_cell.length_b   1.000
_cell.length_c   1.000
_cell.angle_alpha   90.00
_cell.angle_beta   90.00
_cell.angle_gamma   90.00
#
_symmetry.space_group_name_H-M   'P 1'
#
loop_
_entity.id
_entity.type
_entity.pdbx_description
1 polymer ?
#
loop_
_entity_poly.entity_id
_entity_poly.type
_entity_poly.pdbx_seq_one_letter_code
_entity_poly.pdbx_strand_id
1 'polypeptide(L)'
;MVRREQQRADVNQLLSAIHYARSQAVQSQQFVTLCSGRQRCTGSQLWQTSILAFVDGDRDGDYDEDETLLQNFSLSPGVSWQWSSFRQKSYLQFEGNGTTRALNGTFSLCSSGKVERQIVISLTGRPRINHQDAIDCNQ
;
A
#
# COMPACT_ATOMS: atom_id res chain seq x y z
N MET A 1 10.28 9.86 23.15
CA MET A 1 8.94 9.21 23.13
C MET A 1 8.17 9.49 21.83
N VAL A 2 8.20 10.71 21.27
CA VAL A 2 7.46 11.10 20.04
C VAL A 2 7.68 10.19 18.82
N ARG A 3 8.92 9.74 18.54
CA ARG A 3 9.22 8.92 17.34
C ARG A 3 8.44 7.60 17.27
N ARG A 4 8.22 6.93 18.40
CA ARG A 4 7.49 5.64 18.44
C ARG A 4 5.99 5.81 18.21
N GLU A 5 5.42 6.92 18.70
CA GLU A 5 4.01 7.24 18.47
C GLU A 5 3.77 7.64 17.01
N GLN A 6 4.67 8.44 16.42
CA GLN A 6 4.61 8.77 15.00
C GLN A 6 4.69 7.53 14.11
N GLN A 7 5.68 6.67 14.36
CA GLN A 7 5.85 5.40 13.65
C GLN A 7 4.60 4.51 13.72
N ARG A 8 3.92 4.47 14.88
CA ARG A 8 2.65 3.74 15.03
C ARG A 8 1.53 4.38 14.21
N ALA A 9 1.44 5.71 14.20
CA ALA A 9 0.46 6.42 13.38
C ALA A 9 0.66 6.13 11.89
N ASP A 10 1.91 6.15 11.40
CA ASP A 10 2.22 5.88 9.99
C ASP A 10 1.89 4.43 9.60
N VAL A 11 2.18 3.45 10.47
CA VAL A 11 1.78 2.05 10.29
C VAL A 11 0.26 1.90 10.24
N ASN A 12 -0.45 2.52 11.19
CA ASN A 12 -1.91 2.45 11.24
C ASN A 12 -2.55 3.11 10.02
N GLN A 13 -1.94 4.16 9.50
CA GLN A 13 -2.41 4.84 8.29
C GLN A 13 -2.33 3.92 7.07
N LEU A 14 -1.18 3.29 6.84
CA LEU A 14 -1.03 2.36 5.72
C LEU A 14 -1.96 1.14 5.88
N LEU A 15 -2.09 0.59 7.09
CA LEU A 15 -3.04 -0.49 7.38
C LEU A 15 -4.48 -0.08 7.08
N SER A 16 -4.86 1.15 7.42
CA SER A 16 -6.20 1.66 7.14
C SER A 16 -6.48 1.73 5.64
N ALA A 17 -5.51 2.19 4.84
CA ALA A 17 -5.63 2.20 3.38
C ALA A 17 -5.80 0.78 2.81
N ILE A 18 -4.97 -0.16 3.27
CA ILE A 18 -5.01 -1.58 2.86
C ILE A 18 -6.35 -2.23 3.22
N HIS A 19 -6.82 -2.04 4.45
CA HIS A 19 -8.09 -2.60 4.91
C HIS A 19 -9.27 -1.97 4.19
N TYR A 20 -9.24 -0.66 3.95
CA TYR A 20 -10.26 0.04 3.19
C TYR A 20 -10.36 -0.53 1.77
N ALA A 21 -9.26 -0.59 1.02
CA ALA A 21 -9.26 -1.09 -0.36
C ALA A 21 -9.77 -2.54 -0.43
N ARG A 22 -9.28 -3.42 0.44
CA ARG A 22 -9.75 -4.80 0.52
C ARG A 22 -11.25 -4.90 0.83
N SER A 23 -11.75 -4.08 1.75
CA SER A 23 -13.18 -4.05 2.09
C SER A 23 -14.02 -3.54 0.92
N GLN A 24 -13.55 -2.52 0.20
CA GLN A 24 -14.24 -2.01 -0.98
C GLN A 24 -14.31 -3.06 -2.08
N ALA A 25 -13.22 -3.79 -2.35
CA ALA A 25 -13.22 -4.89 -3.32
C ALA A 25 -14.25 -5.96 -2.96
N VAL A 26 -14.28 -6.38 -1.69
CA VAL A 26 -15.24 -7.41 -1.22
C VAL A 26 -16.69 -6.93 -1.29
N GLN A 27 -16.96 -5.70 -0.89
CA GLN A 27 -18.33 -5.18 -0.87
C GLN A 27 -18.88 -4.92 -2.28
N SER A 28 -18.04 -4.42 -3.19
CA SER A 28 -18.42 -4.13 -4.57
C SER A 28 -18.33 -5.33 -5.52
N GLN A 29 -17.64 -6.40 -5.12
CA GLN A 29 -17.24 -7.51 -6.01
C GLN A 29 -16.42 -7.04 -7.23
N GLN A 30 -15.66 -5.95 -7.07
CA GLN A 30 -14.79 -5.38 -8.10
C GLN A 30 -13.32 -5.44 -7.70
N PHE A 31 -12.44 -5.19 -8.68
CA PHE A 31 -11.03 -5.00 -8.43
C PHE A 31 -10.82 -3.60 -7.83
N VAL A 32 -10.05 -3.52 -6.75
CA VAL A 32 -9.68 -2.25 -6.12
C VAL A 32 -8.18 -2.19 -5.98
N THR A 33 -7.58 -1.14 -6.50
CA THR A 33 -6.14 -0.94 -6.51
C THR A 33 -5.72 0.19 -5.59
N LEU A 34 -4.56 -0.02 -4.95
CA LEU A 34 -3.79 0.97 -4.25
C LEU A 34 -2.51 1.27 -5.02
N CYS A 35 -2.20 2.54 -5.21
CA CYS A 35 -0.93 2.99 -5.75
C CYS A 35 -0.48 4.29 -5.07
N SER A 36 0.82 4.60 -5.12
CA SER A 36 1.31 5.91 -4.68
C SER A 36 1.06 6.95 -5.76
N GLY A 37 0.43 8.07 -5.40
CA GLY A 37 0.02 9.10 -6.35
C GLY A 37 -0.95 10.11 -5.75
N ARG A 38 -1.15 11.24 -6.44
CA ARG A 38 -2.13 12.29 -6.05
C ARG A 38 -3.31 12.40 -7.00
N GLN A 39 -3.02 12.45 -8.30
CA GLN A 39 -4.02 12.53 -9.37
C GLN A 39 -3.89 11.36 -10.35
N ARG A 40 -2.74 10.70 -10.38
CA ARG A 40 -2.39 9.51 -11.16
C ARG A 40 -1.40 8.68 -10.35
N CYS A 41 -1.26 7.40 -10.67
CA CYS A 41 -0.23 6.59 -10.06
C CYS A 41 1.16 7.05 -10.54
N THR A 42 2.13 7.03 -9.63
CA THR A 42 3.52 7.40 -9.95
C THR A 42 4.29 6.30 -10.66
N GLY A 43 3.76 5.07 -10.66
CA GLY A 43 4.49 3.88 -11.10
C GLY A 43 5.64 3.48 -10.17
N SER A 44 5.86 4.18 -9.05
CA SER A 44 6.97 3.95 -8.13
C SER A 44 6.66 2.87 -7.09
N GLN A 45 7.66 2.05 -6.75
CA GLN A 45 7.61 1.18 -5.57
C GLN A 45 7.89 1.95 -4.27
N LEU A 46 8.41 3.17 -4.36
CA LEU A 46 8.63 4.06 -3.23
C LEU A 46 7.39 4.91 -3.00
N TRP A 47 6.55 4.50 -2.06
CA TRP A 47 5.27 5.14 -1.76
C TRP A 47 5.47 6.30 -0.78
N GLN A 48 5.15 7.50 -1.26
CA GLN A 48 5.34 8.75 -0.54
C GLN A 48 4.17 9.69 -0.80
N THR A 49 3.99 10.68 0.08
CA THR A 49 3.04 11.78 -0.06
C THR A 49 1.56 11.38 0.00
N SER A 50 1.10 10.47 -0.84
CA SER A 50 -0.28 10.02 -0.87
C SER A 50 -0.45 8.64 -1.53
N ILE A 51 -1.56 7.99 -1.19
CA ILE A 51 -2.00 6.71 -1.72
C ILE A 51 -3.41 6.88 -2.30
N LEU A 52 -3.60 6.50 -3.55
CA LEU A 52 -4.92 6.44 -4.18
C LEU A 52 -5.51 5.06 -3.97
N ALA A 53 -6.82 5.01 -3.72
CA ALA A 53 -7.64 3.81 -3.74
C ALA A 53 -8.75 4.02 -4.77
N PHE A 54 -8.86 3.14 -5.75
CA PHE A 54 -9.80 3.29 -6.87
C PHE A 54 -10.29 1.93 -7.37
N VAL A 55 -11.45 1.94 -8.04
CA VAL A 55 -11.95 0.76 -8.76
C VAL A 55 -11.15 0.62 -10.05
N ASP A 56 -10.46 -0.50 -10.18
CA ASP A 56 -9.51 -0.79 -11.27
C ASP A 56 -10.17 -1.73 -12.29
N GLY A 57 -10.85 -1.15 -13.27
CA GLY A 57 -11.77 -1.86 -14.14
C GLY A 57 -11.05 -2.77 -15.14
N ASP A 58 -9.93 -2.28 -15.65
CA ASP A 58 -9.13 -2.93 -16.68
C ASP A 58 -7.96 -3.76 -16.11
N ARG A 59 -7.66 -3.56 -14.82
CA ARG A 59 -6.69 -4.30 -13.99
C ARG A 59 -5.24 -3.97 -14.31
N ASP A 60 -4.98 -2.80 -14.88
CA ASP A 60 -3.64 -2.38 -15.27
C ASP A 60 -2.80 -1.85 -14.09
N GLY A 61 -3.48 -1.39 -13.04
CA GLY A 61 -2.92 -0.87 -11.81
C GLY A 61 -2.47 0.60 -11.86
N ASP A 62 -2.90 1.35 -12.88
CA ASP A 62 -2.87 2.80 -12.95
C ASP A 62 -4.26 3.37 -12.67
N TYR A 63 -4.35 4.68 -12.39
CA TYR A 63 -5.63 5.35 -12.16
C TYR A 63 -5.99 6.18 -13.40
N ASP A 64 -7.00 5.72 -14.12
CA ASP A 64 -7.47 6.33 -15.36
C ASP A 64 -8.70 7.25 -15.18
N GLU A 65 -8.99 8.06 -16.21
CA GLU A 65 -10.02 9.10 -16.15
C GLU A 65 -11.45 8.55 -16.08
N ASP A 66 -11.68 7.35 -16.61
CA ASP A 66 -12.97 6.63 -16.55
C ASP A 66 -13.13 5.79 -15.28
N GLU A 67 -12.10 5.71 -14.45
CA GLU A 67 -12.12 4.94 -13.21
C GLU A 67 -12.62 5.75 -12.01
N THR A 68 -13.20 5.02 -11.06
CA THR A 68 -13.78 5.64 -9.86
C THR A 68 -12.76 5.71 -8.74
N LEU A 69 -12.31 6.92 -8.42
CA LEU A 69 -11.55 7.18 -7.19
C LEU A 69 -12.44 6.97 -5.96
N LEU A 70 -12.04 6.06 -5.08
CA LEU A 70 -12.75 5.75 -3.84
C LEU A 70 -12.23 6.58 -2.66
N GLN A 71 -10.90 6.72 -2.55
CA GLN A 71 -10.27 7.48 -1.47
C GLN A 71 -8.84 7.91 -1.82
N ASN A 72 -8.40 9.02 -1.21
CA ASN A 72 -7.00 9.47 -1.21
C ASN A 72 -6.48 9.59 0.23
N PHE A 73 -5.42 8.85 0.55
CA PHE A 73 -4.78 8.84 1.86
C PHE A 73 -3.48 9.64 1.84
N SER A 74 -3.42 10.76 2.56
CA SER A 74 -2.23 11.64 2.62
C SER A 74 -1.20 11.16 3.65
N LEU A 75 -0.06 10.63 3.21
CA LEU A 75 1.01 10.17 4.10
C LEU A 75 1.71 11.34 4.81
N SER A 76 2.20 11.09 6.03
CA SER A 76 3.00 12.05 6.80
C SER A 76 4.23 12.53 6.01
N PRO A 77 4.60 13.82 6.07
CA PRO A 77 5.81 14.32 5.42
C PRO A 77 7.07 13.59 5.89
N GLY A 78 7.97 13.25 4.95
CA GLY A 78 9.22 12.54 5.25
C GLY A 78 9.07 11.03 5.49
N VAL A 79 7.85 10.50 5.46
CA VAL A 79 7.59 9.06 5.52
C VAL A 79 7.62 8.46 4.13
N SER A 80 8.29 7.31 4.03
CA SER A 80 8.34 6.54 2.80
C SER A 80 8.17 5.05 3.08
N TRP A 81 7.38 4.40 2.23
CA TRP A 81 7.16 2.97 2.26
C TRP A 81 7.74 2.34 1.00
N GLN A 82 8.68 1.43 1.16
CA GLN A 82 9.17 0.62 0.04
C GLN A 82 8.25 -0.57 -0.15
N TRP A 83 7.56 -0.64 -1.30
CA TRP A 83 6.73 -1.77 -1.70
C TRP A 83 7.53 -2.80 -2.48
N SER A 84 7.76 -3.96 -1.86
CA SER A 84 8.45 -5.11 -2.48
C SER A 84 7.45 -6.22 -2.76
N SER A 85 6.82 -6.18 -3.94
CA SER A 85 5.91 -7.24 -4.39
C SER A 85 6.63 -8.36 -5.14
N PHE A 86 6.08 -9.56 -5.10
CA PHE A 86 6.64 -10.74 -5.78
C PHE A 86 6.85 -10.52 -7.29
N ARG A 87 5.97 -9.75 -7.94
CA ARG A 87 6.03 -9.42 -9.38
C ARG A 87 6.65 -8.07 -9.68
N GLN A 88 7.29 -7.44 -8.69
CA GLN A 88 7.88 -6.09 -8.82
C GLN A 88 6.88 -5.02 -9.32
N LYS A 89 5.60 -5.23 -9.10
CA LYS A 89 4.55 -4.24 -9.34
C LYS A 89 4.65 -3.11 -8.31
N SER A 90 4.37 -1.89 -8.78
CA SER A 90 4.34 -0.66 -7.97
C SER A 90 3.01 -0.44 -7.26
N TYR A 91 2.00 -1.24 -7.56
CA TYR A 91 0.66 -1.17 -6.98
C TYR A 91 0.32 -2.44 -6.17
N LEU A 92 -0.77 -2.36 -5.40
CA LEU A 92 -1.40 -3.48 -4.71
C LEU A 92 -2.86 -3.54 -5.11
N GLN A 93 -3.30 -4.65 -5.72
CA GLN A 93 -4.68 -4.84 -6.19
C GLN A 93 -5.35 -5.97 -5.42
N PHE A 94 -6.60 -5.74 -5.01
CA PHE A 94 -7.49 -6.71 -4.39
C PHE A 94 -8.57 -7.16 -5.35
N GLU A 95 -8.88 -8.45 -5.31
CA GLU A 95 -10.00 -9.07 -6.02
C GLU A 95 -11.30 -8.98 -5.21
N GLY A 96 -12.45 -9.22 -5.85
CA GLY A 96 -13.77 -9.18 -5.20
C GLY A 96 -13.99 -10.18 -4.06
N ASN A 97 -13.11 -11.18 -3.89
CA ASN A 97 -13.10 -12.09 -2.75
C ASN A 97 -12.13 -11.66 -1.63
N GLY A 98 -11.42 -10.54 -1.82
CA GLY A 98 -10.43 -9.99 -0.90
C GLY A 98 -9.03 -10.62 -0.96
N THR A 99 -8.75 -11.46 -1.96
CA THR A 99 -7.39 -11.99 -2.25
C THR A 99 -6.59 -11.01 -3.09
N THR A 100 -5.30 -11.28 -3.25
CA THR A 100 -4.42 -10.57 -4.18
C THR A 100 -3.87 -11.55 -5.20
N ARG A 101 -3.85 -11.16 -6.48
CA ARG A 101 -3.42 -12.05 -7.57
C ARG A 101 -1.91 -11.99 -7.77
N ALA A 102 -1.17 -12.78 -6.99
CA ALA A 102 0.30 -12.83 -7.02
C ALA A 102 0.97 -11.45 -6.77
N LEU A 103 0.28 -10.61 -5.97
CA LEU A 103 0.77 -9.33 -5.47
C LEU A 103 1.07 -9.41 -3.96
N ASN A 104 1.37 -10.61 -3.46
CA ASN A 104 1.96 -10.74 -2.13
C ASN A 104 3.30 -10.01 -2.08
N GLY A 105 3.61 -9.43 -0.94
CA GLY A 105 4.77 -8.57 -0.81
C GLY A 105 4.92 -7.97 0.58
N THR A 106 5.88 -7.08 0.71
CA THR A 106 6.16 -6.40 1.98
C THR A 106 6.27 -4.89 1.75
N PHE A 107 5.52 -4.12 2.54
CA PHE A 107 5.77 -2.69 2.72
C PHE A 107 6.78 -2.51 3.84
N SER A 108 7.89 -1.84 3.56
CA SER A 108 8.91 -1.51 4.55
C SER A 108 8.91 -0.02 4.83
N LEU A 109 8.69 0.37 6.09
CA LEU A 109 8.77 1.76 6.54
C LEU A 109 10.23 2.14 6.68
N CYS A 110 10.70 3.03 5.80
CA CYS A 110 12.07 3.49 5.77
C CYS A 110 12.21 4.84 6.46
N SER A 111 13.14 4.91 7.42
CA SER A 111 13.50 6.16 8.09
C SER A 111 15.01 6.21 8.30
N SER A 112 15.65 7.29 7.83
CA SER A 112 17.11 7.47 7.91
C SER A 112 17.91 6.27 7.35
N GLY A 113 17.43 5.67 6.26
CA GLY A 113 18.08 4.53 5.59
C GLY A 113 17.86 3.16 6.24
N LYS A 114 17.12 3.07 7.36
CA LYS A 114 16.84 1.80 8.05
C LYS A 114 15.37 1.44 8.00
N VAL A 115 15.07 0.14 7.87
CA VAL A 115 13.70 -0.37 8.03
C VAL A 115 13.31 -0.31 9.50
N GLU A 116 12.26 0.43 9.81
CA GLU A 116 11.73 0.52 11.17
C GLU A 116 10.57 -0.45 11.43
N ARG A 117 9.73 -0.70 10.42
CA ARG A 117 8.59 -1.63 10.46
C ARG A 117 8.33 -2.24 9.10
N GLN A 118 7.70 -3.40 9.12
CA GLN A 118 7.23 -4.07 7.91
C GLN A 118 5.76 -4.47 8.04
N ILE A 119 5.03 -4.35 6.94
CA ILE A 119 3.69 -4.90 6.77
C ILE A 119 3.76 -5.90 5.62
N VAL A 120 3.57 -7.17 5.94
CA VAL A 120 3.57 -8.27 4.96
C VAL A 120 2.14 -8.51 4.48
N ILE A 121 1.96 -8.52 3.16
CA ILE A 121 0.71 -8.84 2.49
C ILE A 121 0.81 -10.26 1.94
N SER A 122 -0.07 -11.13 2.44
CA SER A 122 -0.19 -12.50 1.91
C SER A 122 -1.05 -12.55 0.65
N LEU A 123 -1.04 -13.69 -0.07
CA LEU A 123 -1.94 -13.95 -1.20
C LEU A 123 -3.43 -13.86 -0.81
N THR A 124 -3.76 -14.13 0.45
CA THR A 124 -5.13 -13.98 0.97
C THR A 124 -5.56 -12.52 1.15
N GLY A 125 -4.69 -11.56 0.82
CA GLY A 125 -4.89 -10.13 0.99
C GLY A 125 -4.85 -9.64 2.43
N ARG A 126 -4.62 -10.52 3.41
CA ARG A 126 -4.50 -10.14 4.82
C ARG A 126 -3.14 -9.49 5.10
N PRO A 127 -3.10 -8.26 5.65
CA PRO A 127 -1.88 -7.65 6.14
C PRO A 127 -1.47 -8.24 7.50
N ARG A 128 -0.17 -8.33 7.73
CA ARG A 128 0.44 -8.70 9.02
C ARG A 128 1.60 -7.76 9.32
N ILE A 129 1.62 -7.19 10.53
CA ILE A 129 2.76 -6.41 10.98
C ILE A 129 3.88 -7.39 11.36
N ASN A 130 5.07 -7.19 10.81
CA ASN A 130 6.25 -7.91 11.24
C ASN A 130 7.15 -7.00 12.09
N HIS A 131 7.67 -7.57 13.17
CA HIS A 131 8.62 -6.96 14.07
C HIS A 131 9.99 -7.59 13.83
N GLN A 132 10.50 -7.53 12.59
CA GLN A 132 11.86 -7.97 12.31
C GLN A 132 12.84 -6.82 12.61
N ASP A 133 13.99 -7.16 13.20
CA ASP A 133 15.08 -6.21 13.41
C ASP A 133 15.70 -5.76 12.08
N ALA A 134 16.21 -4.53 12.10
CA ALA A 134 16.68 -3.71 10.97
C ALA A 134 17.25 -4.50 9.78
N ILE A 135 16.47 -4.58 8.71
CA ILE A 135 16.97 -4.82 7.36
C ILE A 135 17.31 -3.44 6.77
N ASP A 136 18.34 -3.36 5.94
CA ASP A 136 18.67 -2.12 5.24
C ASP A 136 17.55 -1.79 4.24
N CYS A 137 17.16 -0.51 4.17
CA CYS A 137 16.31 -0.05 3.07
C CYS A 137 17.20 0.08 1.85
N ASN A 138 17.17 -0.90 0.94
CA ASN A 138 17.71 -0.68 -0.40
C ASN A 138 16.86 0.39 -1.08
N GLN A 139 17.40 1.62 -1.10
CA GLN A 139 16.92 2.73 -1.89
C GLN A 139 17.39 2.58 -3.34
#